data_AF-T1BG48-F1
#
_entry.id   AF-T1BG48-F1
#
_cell.length_a   1.000
_cell.length_b   1.000
_cell.length_c   1.000
_cell.angle_alpha   90.00
_cell.angle_beta   90.00
_cell.angle_gamma   90.00
#
_symmetry.space_group_name_H-M   'P 1'
#
loop_
_entity.id
_entity.type
_entity.pdbx_description
1 polymer ?
#
loop_
_entity_poly.entity_id
_entity_poly.type
_entity_poly.pdbx_seq_one_letter_code
_entity_poly.pdbx_strand_id
1 'polypeptide(L)'
;MPTTLPKCTPSEVQGLLVLLNSHNGAEDVALLADDLDLEIDEILPAVEFSEVLQLVKVADGRATLTDAGTRYLSASIRERKTILRDQLRRTTLFRTLLRALDSSPSKSLTDDELSQILSVTSAQADEAVQNIVNWGRYVELLRYDSDEHRLVMTPKSPPKTGGGRPPTVAAAVGPTAKSAARAPRTSDPDPPSRASPVAAFTA
;
A
#
# COMPACT_ATOMS: atom_id res chain seq x y z
N MET A 1 -5.32 17.72 19.61
CA MET A 1 -4.18 17.72 18.68
C MET A 1 -4.60 18.52 17.46
N PRO A 2 -3.82 19.52 17.03
CA PRO A 2 -4.10 20.23 15.79
C PRO A 2 -4.16 19.22 14.64
N THR A 3 -5.11 19.41 13.73
CA THR A 3 -5.25 18.55 12.55
C THR A 3 -4.24 19.01 11.51
N THR A 4 -3.04 18.43 11.51
CA THR A 4 -2.02 18.75 10.52
C THR A 4 -2.49 18.29 9.14
N LEU A 5 -2.66 19.24 8.22
CA LEU A 5 -2.92 18.94 6.81
C LEU A 5 -1.61 18.56 6.12
N PRO A 6 -1.59 17.56 5.23
CA PRO A 6 -0.41 17.28 4.43
C PRO A 6 -0.15 18.46 3.50
N LYS A 7 0.99 19.12 3.70
CA LYS A 7 1.56 20.13 2.80
C LYS A 7 2.65 19.54 1.89
N CYS A 8 2.64 18.23 1.76
CA CYS A 8 3.59 17.47 0.97
C CYS A 8 2.89 16.24 0.37
N THR A 9 3.53 15.69 -0.64
CA THR A 9 3.13 14.52 -1.39
C THR A 9 3.76 13.24 -0.82
N PRO A 10 3.21 12.05 -1.14
CA PRO A 10 3.84 10.78 -0.78
C PRO A 10 5.27 10.62 -1.32
N SER A 11 5.57 11.22 -2.48
CA SER A 11 6.87 11.16 -3.12
C SER A 11 7.93 11.95 -2.36
N GLU A 12 7.58 13.14 -1.86
CA GLU A 12 8.49 13.96 -1.04
C GLU A 12 8.84 13.26 0.27
N VAL A 13 7.85 12.66 0.95
CA VAL A 13 8.10 11.82 2.13
C VAL A 13 9.00 10.64 1.77
N GLN A 14 8.74 9.95 0.67
CA GLN A 14 9.60 8.85 0.24
C GLN A 14 11.04 9.31 -0.05
N GLY A 15 11.21 10.46 -0.70
CA GLY A 15 12.52 11.07 -0.97
C GLY A 15 13.28 11.39 0.30
N LEU A 16 12.62 12.07 1.25
CA LEU A 16 13.18 12.38 2.56
C LEU A 16 13.67 11.14 3.31
N LEU A 17 12.86 10.06 3.33
CA LEU A 17 13.25 8.82 4.01
C LEU A 17 14.47 8.16 3.34
N VAL A 18 14.55 8.20 2.01
CA VAL A 18 15.70 7.69 1.26
C VAL A 18 16.96 8.49 1.58
N LEU A 19 16.85 9.82 1.62
CA LEU A 19 17.94 10.71 2.01
C LEU A 19 18.39 10.44 3.45
N LEU A 20 17.47 10.39 4.41
CA LEU A 20 17.81 10.01 5.79
C LEU A 20 18.54 8.67 5.87
N ASN A 21 18.13 7.69 5.06
CA ASN A 21 18.78 6.39 5.02
C ASN A 21 20.20 6.43 4.44
N SER A 22 20.52 7.36 3.53
CA SER A 22 21.91 7.58 3.10
C SER A 22 22.77 8.22 4.20
N HIS A 23 22.15 8.92 5.16
CA HIS A 23 22.80 9.46 6.38
C HIS A 23 22.69 8.50 7.57
N ASN A 24 22.81 7.19 7.33
CA ASN A 24 22.73 6.17 8.38
C ASN A 24 21.43 6.20 9.21
N GLY A 25 20.36 6.76 8.66
CA GLY A 25 19.04 6.85 9.28
C GLY A 25 18.86 8.01 10.26
N ALA A 26 19.82 8.92 10.41
CA ALA A 26 19.65 10.08 11.29
C ALA A 26 20.51 11.27 10.86
N GLU A 27 19.91 12.44 10.67
CA GLU A 27 20.63 13.67 10.33
C GLU A 27 19.93 14.95 10.83
N ASP A 28 20.69 16.03 10.95
CA ASP A 28 20.14 17.39 11.16
C ASP A 28 19.28 17.82 9.97
N VAL A 29 18.09 18.36 10.23
CA VAL A 29 17.15 18.81 9.19
C VAL A 29 17.73 19.93 8.33
N ALA A 30 18.57 20.80 8.89
CA ALA A 30 19.22 21.85 8.12
C ALA A 30 20.20 21.27 7.09
N LEU A 31 20.95 20.23 7.47
CA LEU A 31 21.87 19.54 6.55
C LEU A 31 21.12 18.78 5.46
N LEU A 32 19.98 18.17 5.80
CA LEU A 32 19.12 17.51 4.80
C LEU A 32 18.52 18.51 3.80
N ALA A 33 18.23 19.75 4.23
CA ALA A 33 17.78 20.82 3.33
C ALA A 33 18.91 21.25 2.39
N ASP A 34 20.12 21.45 2.93
CA ASP A 34 21.31 21.78 2.15
C ASP A 34 21.62 20.72 1.08
N ASP A 35 21.52 19.43 1.42
CA ASP A 35 21.74 18.31 0.48
C ASP A 35 20.71 18.26 -0.67
N LEU A 36 19.55 18.90 -0.51
CA LEU A 36 18.50 18.99 -1.51
C LEU A 36 18.50 20.35 -2.25
N ASP A 37 19.44 21.25 -1.93
CA ASP A 37 19.44 22.65 -2.37
C ASP A 37 18.10 23.36 -2.06
N LEU A 38 17.48 23.05 -0.92
CA LEU A 38 16.22 23.62 -0.45
C LEU A 38 16.42 24.59 0.72
N GLU A 39 15.51 25.56 0.84
CA GLU A 39 15.38 26.32 2.09
C GLU A 39 14.83 25.42 3.21
N ILE A 40 15.17 25.73 4.46
CA ILE A 40 14.78 24.89 5.60
C ILE A 40 13.24 24.75 5.72
N ASP A 41 12.49 25.81 5.44
CA ASP A 41 11.03 25.80 5.48
C ASP A 41 10.39 25.00 4.34
N GLU A 42 11.11 24.73 3.24
CA GLU A 42 10.64 23.88 2.15
C GLU A 42 10.70 22.39 2.51
N ILE A 43 11.69 21.96 3.31
CA ILE A 43 11.80 20.56 3.75
C ILE A 43 10.91 20.24 4.96
N LEU A 44 10.61 21.25 5.80
CA LEU A 44 9.84 21.07 7.04
C LEU A 44 8.48 20.38 6.83
N PRO A 45 7.65 20.72 5.82
CA PRO A 45 6.41 20.01 5.53
C PRO A 45 6.55 18.49 5.40
N ALA A 46 7.61 18.03 4.73
CA ALA A 46 7.86 16.59 4.56
C ALA A 46 8.33 15.96 5.88
N VAL A 47 9.16 16.66 6.65
CA VAL A 47 9.65 16.20 7.96
C VAL A 47 8.51 16.09 8.97
N GLU A 48 7.71 17.15 9.12
CA GLU A 48 6.56 17.20 10.02
C GLU A 48 5.55 16.10 9.69
N PHE A 49 5.22 15.91 8.41
CA PHE A 49 4.25 14.89 8.03
C PHE A 49 4.82 13.46 8.17
N SER A 50 6.12 13.27 7.96
CA SER A 50 6.78 11.99 8.24
C SER A 50 6.75 11.63 9.73
N GLU A 51 6.83 12.62 10.61
CA GLU A 51 6.65 12.45 12.05
C GLU A 51 5.19 12.14 12.42
N VAL A 52 4.21 12.82 11.82
CA VAL A 52 2.78 12.49 11.97
C VAL A 52 2.49 11.04 11.57
N LEU A 53 3.15 10.55 10.53
CA LEU A 53 3.05 9.16 10.06
C LEU A 53 3.90 8.18 10.87
N GLN A 54 4.64 8.65 11.88
CA GLN A 54 5.54 7.87 12.74
C GLN A 54 6.66 7.15 11.97
N LEU A 55 7.05 7.66 10.80
CA LEU A 55 8.17 7.12 10.00
C LEU A 55 9.50 7.74 10.42
N VAL A 56 9.43 8.97 10.92
CA VAL A 56 10.55 9.73 11.46
C VAL A 56 10.20 10.19 12.88
N LYS A 57 11.21 10.36 13.71
CA LYS A 57 11.15 11.07 14.97
C LYS A 57 12.06 12.29 14.87
N VAL A 58 11.58 13.46 15.30
CA VAL A 58 12.39 14.68 15.34
C VAL A 58 12.68 15.05 16.79
N ALA A 59 13.94 15.34 17.10
CA ALA A 59 14.36 15.85 18.40
C ALA A 59 15.51 16.83 18.20
N ASP A 60 15.39 18.03 18.78
CA ASP A 60 16.43 19.07 18.75
C ASP A 60 16.96 19.37 17.33
N GLY A 61 16.06 19.44 16.34
CA GLY A 61 16.40 19.69 14.93
C GLY A 61 16.96 18.47 14.19
N ARG A 62 17.19 17.34 14.86
CA ARG A 62 17.65 16.09 14.25
C ARG A 62 16.47 15.17 13.92
N ALA A 63 16.37 14.76 12.66
CA ALA A 63 15.44 13.75 12.18
C ALA A 63 16.08 12.36 12.25
N THR A 64 15.34 11.36 12.75
CA THR A 64 15.80 9.96 12.87
C THR A 64 14.71 9.01 12.36
N LEU A 65 15.08 8.02 11.54
CA LEU A 65 14.19 6.95 11.11
C LEU A 65 13.70 6.14 12.31
N THR A 66 12.40 5.87 12.35
CA THR A 66 11.83 4.89 13.28
C THR A 66 11.90 3.49 12.69
N ASP A 67 11.61 2.46 13.51
CA ASP A 67 11.45 1.08 13.01
C ASP A 67 10.42 0.99 11.88
N ALA A 68 9.35 1.80 11.94
CA ALA A 68 8.34 1.86 10.88
C ALA A 68 8.89 2.50 9.60
N GLY A 69 9.71 3.55 9.71
CA GLY A 69 10.40 4.18 8.59
C GLY A 69 11.40 3.24 7.92
N THR A 70 12.23 2.56 8.72
CA THR A 70 13.18 1.55 8.21
C THR A 70 12.45 0.40 7.53
N ARG A 71 11.38 -0.12 8.14
CA ARG A 71 10.55 -1.15 7.52
C ARG A 71 9.94 -0.67 6.21
N TYR A 72 9.39 0.54 6.18
CA TYR A 72 8.83 1.15 4.96
C TYR A 72 9.84 1.17 3.81
N LEU A 73 11.09 1.57 4.07
CA LEU A 73 12.14 1.60 3.04
C LEU A 73 12.51 0.21 2.52
N SER A 74 12.58 -0.79 3.41
CA SER A 74 12.87 -2.19 3.02
C SER A 74 11.69 -2.93 2.38
N ALA A 75 10.46 -2.41 2.53
CA ALA A 75 9.23 -3.09 2.15
C ALA A 75 8.98 -3.08 0.63
N SER A 76 8.25 -4.10 0.17
CA SER A 76 7.67 -4.11 -1.18
C SER A 76 6.66 -2.97 -1.36
N ILE A 77 6.38 -2.57 -2.62
CA ILE A 77 5.42 -1.50 -2.93
C ILE A 77 4.04 -1.74 -2.27
N ARG A 78 3.55 -2.99 -2.25
CA ARG A 78 2.26 -3.33 -1.63
C ARG A 78 2.29 -3.15 -0.12
N GLU A 79 3.40 -3.52 0.51
CA GLU A 79 3.57 -3.40 1.96
C GLU A 79 3.76 -1.93 2.36
N ARG A 80 4.51 -1.14 1.59
CA ARG A 80 4.62 0.32 1.77
C ARG A 80 3.25 1.00 1.80
N LYS A 81 2.40 0.69 0.82
CA LYS A 81 1.02 1.17 0.78
C LYS A 81 0.22 0.75 2.01
N THR A 82 0.43 -0.47 2.50
CA THR A 82 -0.27 -0.99 3.69
C THR A 82 0.18 -0.25 4.95
N ILE A 83 1.48 -0.07 5.15
CA ILE A 83 2.05 0.69 6.27
C ILE A 83 1.47 2.11 6.29
N LEU A 84 1.56 2.84 5.17
CA LEU A 84 1.05 4.20 5.09
C LEU A 84 -0.47 4.27 5.25
N ARG A 85 -1.22 3.31 4.71
CA ARG A 85 -2.67 3.22 4.91
C ARG A 85 -3.05 3.14 6.39
N ASP A 86 -2.36 2.29 7.14
CA ASP A 86 -2.63 2.10 8.55
C ASP A 86 -2.25 3.33 9.37
N GLN A 87 -1.16 4.01 9.01
CA GLN A 87 -0.76 5.26 9.66
C GLN A 87 -1.72 6.42 9.36
N LEU A 88 -2.09 6.60 8.09
CA LEU A 88 -3.04 7.63 7.69
C LEU A 88 -4.39 7.45 8.40
N ARG A 89 -4.92 6.22 8.49
CA ARG A 89 -6.18 5.93 9.21
C ARG A 89 -6.15 6.33 10.69
N ARG A 90 -4.97 6.42 11.30
CA ARG A 90 -4.80 6.86 12.70
C ARG A 90 -4.85 8.39 12.83
N THR A 91 -4.56 9.14 11.77
CA THR A 91 -4.65 10.61 11.80
C THR A 91 -6.09 11.08 11.97
N THR A 92 -6.27 12.21 12.66
CA THR A 92 -7.60 12.82 12.85
C THR A 92 -8.22 13.20 11.51
N LEU A 93 -7.41 13.75 10.59
CA LEU A 93 -7.84 14.18 9.26
C LEU A 93 -8.51 13.05 8.47
N PHE A 94 -7.79 11.94 8.25
CA PHE A 94 -8.33 10.81 7.48
C PHE A 94 -9.45 10.10 8.23
N ARG A 95 -9.46 10.09 9.57
CA ARG A 95 -10.59 9.56 10.33
C ARG A 95 -11.86 10.36 10.11
N THR A 96 -11.77 11.69 10.11
CA THR A 96 -12.90 12.58 9.83
C THR A 96 -13.36 12.42 8.37
N LEU A 97 -12.43 12.43 7.42
CA LEU A 97 -12.74 12.26 6.00
C LEU A 97 -13.42 10.93 5.70
N LEU A 98 -12.88 9.82 6.23
CA LEU A 98 -13.47 8.49 6.03
C LEU A 98 -14.85 8.38 6.66
N ARG A 99 -15.11 9.02 7.82
CA ARG A 99 -16.44 9.08 8.43
C ARG A 99 -17.43 9.88 7.61
N ALA A 100 -17.00 11.01 7.03
CA ALA A 100 -17.84 11.81 6.15
C ALA A 100 -18.21 11.03 4.88
N LEU A 101 -17.23 10.40 4.24
CA LEU A 101 -17.46 9.48 3.11
C LEU A 101 -18.40 8.34 3.51
N ASP A 102 -18.21 7.73 4.68
CA ASP A 102 -19.06 6.64 5.12
C ASP A 102 -20.50 7.06 5.40
N SER A 103 -20.73 8.31 5.79
CA SER A 103 -22.06 8.86 6.07
C SER A 103 -22.79 9.31 4.79
N SER A 104 -22.05 9.53 3.70
CA SER A 104 -22.62 9.90 2.39
C SER A 104 -23.35 8.70 1.77
N PRO A 105 -24.60 8.87 1.28
CA PRO A 105 -25.37 7.81 0.62
C PRO A 105 -24.64 7.16 -0.57
N SER A 106 -23.78 7.93 -1.24
CA SER A 106 -23.01 7.50 -2.40
C SER A 106 -21.55 7.15 -2.08
N LYS A 107 -21.16 7.14 -0.79
CA LYS A 107 -19.76 6.94 -0.36
C LYS A 107 -18.76 7.85 -1.08
N SER A 108 -19.23 9.04 -1.45
CA SER A 108 -18.49 10.05 -2.21
C SER A 108 -18.59 11.41 -1.54
N LEU A 109 -17.65 12.30 -1.85
CA LEU A 109 -17.73 13.73 -1.60
C LEU A 109 -17.40 14.50 -2.90
N THR A 110 -18.12 15.60 -3.16
CA THR A 110 -17.73 16.57 -4.19
C THR A 110 -16.54 17.43 -3.70
N ASP A 111 -15.89 18.13 -4.62
CA ASP A 111 -14.81 19.08 -4.28
C ASP A 111 -15.30 20.16 -3.29
N ASP A 112 -16.54 20.63 -3.43
CA ASP A 112 -17.15 21.60 -2.51
C ASP A 112 -17.36 21.02 -1.10
N GLU A 113 -17.87 19.79 -1.01
CA GLU A 113 -18.08 19.09 0.28
C GLU A 113 -16.74 18.81 0.98
N LEU A 114 -15.73 18.41 0.20
CA LEU A 114 -14.38 18.20 0.69
C LEU A 114 -13.77 19.51 1.21
N SER A 115 -13.90 20.59 0.43
CA SER A 115 -13.44 21.93 0.81
C SER A 115 -14.16 22.44 2.06
N GLN A 116 -15.45 22.13 2.22
CA GLN A 116 -16.20 22.47 3.44
C GLN A 116 -15.68 21.72 4.67
N ILE A 117 -15.38 20.42 4.55
CA ILE A 117 -14.78 19.63 5.64
C ILE A 117 -13.40 20.18 6.02
N LEU A 118 -12.61 20.61 5.03
CA LEU A 118 -11.25 21.08 5.25
C LEU A 118 -11.15 22.54 5.69
N SER A 119 -12.07 23.41 5.26
CA SER A 119 -12.15 24.81 5.70
C SER A 119 -12.49 24.95 7.18
N VAL A 120 -13.22 23.99 7.76
CA VAL A 120 -13.42 23.87 9.21
C VAL A 120 -12.11 23.53 9.94
N THR A 121 -11.11 23.05 9.20
CA THR A 121 -9.86 22.50 9.72
C THR A 121 -8.64 23.43 9.50
N SER A 122 -8.56 24.18 8.38
CA SER A 122 -7.69 25.35 8.19
C SER A 122 -8.06 26.14 6.91
N ALA A 123 -7.57 27.38 6.79
CA ALA A 123 -7.98 28.36 5.77
C ALA A 123 -7.25 28.27 4.40
N GLN A 124 -6.53 27.18 4.09
CA GLN A 124 -5.74 27.04 2.85
C GLN A 124 -6.27 25.88 2.02
N ALA A 125 -7.15 26.20 1.07
CA ALA A 125 -8.16 25.27 0.59
C ALA A 125 -7.76 24.38 -0.61
N ASP A 126 -6.84 24.76 -1.50
CA ASP A 126 -6.70 24.02 -2.77
C ASP A 126 -5.53 23.02 -2.77
N GLU A 127 -4.34 23.46 -2.38
CA GLU A 127 -3.15 22.60 -2.40
C GLU A 127 -3.24 21.47 -1.36
N ALA A 128 -3.77 21.78 -0.17
CA ALA A 128 -4.00 20.77 0.86
C ALA A 128 -5.05 19.74 0.42
N VAL A 129 -6.11 20.15 -0.29
CA VAL A 129 -7.07 19.24 -0.92
C VAL A 129 -6.34 18.29 -1.87
N GLN A 130 -5.56 18.83 -2.80
CA GLN A 130 -4.82 18.02 -3.77
C GLN A 130 -3.88 17.03 -3.09
N ASN A 131 -3.16 17.45 -2.05
CA ASN A 131 -2.29 16.56 -1.28
C ASN A 131 -3.08 15.46 -0.57
N ILE A 132 -4.22 15.76 0.04
CA ILE A 132 -5.09 14.75 0.67
C ILE A 132 -5.58 13.73 -0.36
N VAL A 133 -6.00 14.20 -1.54
CA VAL A 133 -6.41 13.33 -2.65
C VAL A 133 -5.23 12.44 -3.10
N ASN A 134 -4.04 13.02 -3.26
CA ASN A 134 -2.82 12.30 -3.63
C ASN A 134 -2.46 11.21 -2.61
N TRP A 135 -2.48 11.54 -1.32
CA TRP A 135 -2.26 10.57 -0.25
C TRP A 135 -3.31 9.46 -0.26
N GLY A 136 -4.59 9.81 -0.32
CA GLY A 136 -5.69 8.87 -0.35
C GLY A 136 -5.64 7.89 -1.53
N ARG A 137 -5.28 8.39 -2.72
CA ARG A 137 -5.09 7.58 -3.93
C ARG A 137 -3.85 6.69 -3.82
N TYR A 138 -2.73 7.24 -3.34
CA TYR A 138 -1.47 6.51 -3.19
C TYR A 138 -1.65 5.26 -2.32
N VAL A 139 -2.34 5.39 -1.18
CA VAL A 139 -2.61 4.26 -0.27
C VAL A 139 -3.87 3.47 -0.60
N GLU A 140 -4.52 3.79 -1.72
CA GLU A 140 -5.73 3.14 -2.23
C GLU A 140 -6.93 3.21 -1.27
N LEU A 141 -6.97 4.23 -0.40
CA LEU A 141 -8.15 4.52 0.43
C LEU A 141 -9.23 5.24 -0.37
N LEU A 142 -8.81 6.07 -1.31
CA LEU A 142 -9.65 6.95 -2.10
C LEU A 142 -9.37 6.71 -3.58
N ARG A 143 -10.40 6.94 -4.39
CA ARG A 143 -10.29 7.16 -5.83
C ARG A 143 -10.81 8.55 -6.13
N TYR A 144 -10.30 9.14 -7.19
CA TYR A 144 -10.81 10.40 -7.70
C TYR A 144 -11.42 10.13 -9.06
N ASP A 145 -12.70 10.50 -9.20
CA ASP A 145 -13.42 10.51 -10.46
C ASP A 145 -13.23 11.88 -11.10
N SER A 146 -12.47 11.94 -12.20
CA SER A 146 -12.18 13.18 -12.90
C SER A 146 -13.35 13.69 -13.73
N ASP A 147 -14.26 12.80 -14.14
CA ASP A 147 -15.39 13.17 -14.99
C ASP A 147 -16.49 13.81 -14.15
N GLU A 148 -16.68 13.31 -12.91
CA GLU A 148 -17.66 13.84 -11.96
C GLU A 148 -17.08 14.85 -10.95
N HIS A 149 -15.74 15.03 -10.88
CA HIS A 149 -15.06 15.82 -9.84
C HIS A 149 -15.42 15.38 -8.41
N ARG A 150 -15.25 14.07 -8.14
CA ARG A 150 -15.64 13.46 -6.87
C ARG A 150 -14.57 12.54 -6.29
N LEU A 151 -14.42 12.63 -4.97
CA LEU A 151 -13.62 11.71 -4.19
C LEU A 151 -14.49 10.54 -3.73
N VAL A 152 -14.16 9.32 -4.12
CA VAL A 152 -14.92 8.10 -3.86
C VAL A 152 -14.12 7.18 -2.96
N MET A 153 -14.74 6.58 -1.95
CA MET A 153 -14.06 5.58 -1.13
C MET A 153 -13.77 4.31 -1.95
N THR A 154 -12.54 3.81 -1.89
CA THR A 154 -12.21 2.53 -2.52
C THR A 154 -12.96 1.41 -1.76
N PRO A 155 -13.81 0.61 -2.43
CA PRO A 155 -14.44 -0.55 -1.83
C PRO A 155 -13.33 -1.51 -1.42
N LYS A 156 -13.44 -2.03 -0.19
CA LYS A 156 -12.54 -3.06 0.31
C LYS A 156 -12.67 -4.26 -0.63
N SER A 157 -11.70 -4.46 -1.52
CA SER A 157 -11.67 -5.67 -2.33
C SER A 157 -11.66 -6.85 -1.35
N PRO A 158 -12.59 -7.82 -1.46
CA PRO A 158 -12.51 -9.00 -0.62
C PRO A 158 -11.12 -9.63 -0.84
N PRO A 159 -10.48 -10.18 0.22
CA PRO A 159 -9.22 -10.89 0.02
C PRO A 159 -9.45 -11.91 -1.09
N LYS A 160 -8.62 -11.88 -2.13
CA LYS A 160 -8.65 -12.91 -3.17
C LYS A 160 -8.46 -14.24 -2.46
N THR A 161 -9.56 -14.94 -2.20
CA THR A 161 -9.55 -16.29 -1.71
C THR A 161 -8.89 -17.07 -2.82
N GLY A 162 -7.64 -17.48 -2.60
CA GLY A 162 -6.91 -18.30 -3.56
C GLY A 162 -7.81 -19.43 -3.97
N GLY A 163 -7.99 -19.61 -5.29
CA GLY A 163 -8.78 -20.67 -5.87
C GLY A 163 -8.21 -22.02 -5.43
N GLY A 164 -8.67 -22.50 -4.29
CA GLY A 164 -8.57 -23.89 -3.89
C GLY A 164 -9.43 -24.67 -4.87
N ARG A 165 -8.76 -25.44 -5.72
CA ARG A 165 -9.36 -26.54 -6.47
C ARG A 165 -10.34 -27.28 -5.54
N PRO A 166 -11.62 -27.45 -5.90
CA PRO A 166 -12.54 -28.14 -5.02
C PRO A 166 -12.03 -29.58 -4.79
N PRO A 167 -12.10 -30.10 -3.55
CA PRO A 167 -11.78 -31.50 -3.32
C PRO A 167 -12.81 -32.35 -4.08
N THR A 168 -12.32 -33.26 -4.90
CA THR A 168 -13.12 -34.29 -5.56
C THR A 168 -13.81 -35.11 -4.46
N VAL A 169 -15.11 -34.88 -4.29
CA VAL A 169 -15.95 -35.68 -3.42
C VAL A 169 -16.14 -37.03 -4.09
N ALA A 170 -15.36 -38.03 -3.66
CA ALA A 170 -15.61 -39.42 -4.00
C ALA A 170 -16.89 -39.85 -3.27
N ALA A 171 -18.03 -39.77 -3.95
CA ALA A 171 -19.26 -40.39 -3.51
C ALA A 171 -19.15 -41.90 -3.71
N ALA A 172 -19.05 -42.62 -2.59
CA ALA A 172 -19.23 -44.06 -2.53
C ALA A 172 -20.67 -44.41 -2.94
N VAL A 173 -20.82 -45.27 -3.96
CA VAL A 173 -22.08 -45.93 -4.31
C VAL A 173 -21.85 -47.44 -4.20
N GLY A 174 -22.51 -48.04 -3.22
CA GLY A 174 -22.74 -49.49 -3.13
C GLY A 174 -23.94 -49.94 -3.98
N PRO A 175 -24.20 -51.26 -4.08
CA PRO A 175 -24.23 -51.94 -5.37
C PRO A 175 -25.60 -52.47 -5.79
N THR A 176 -25.86 -52.65 -7.09
CA THR A 176 -26.70 -53.77 -7.58
C THR A 176 -26.51 -54.10 -9.09
N ALA A 177 -26.05 -55.33 -9.31
CA ALA A 177 -26.40 -56.32 -10.34
C ALA A 177 -26.43 -56.01 -11.87
N LYS A 178 -25.60 -56.83 -12.55
CA LYS A 178 -25.91 -57.79 -13.64
C LYS A 178 -25.42 -57.46 -15.06
N SER A 179 -24.44 -58.28 -15.46
CA SER A 179 -24.44 -59.11 -16.68
C SER A 179 -23.63 -58.66 -17.90
N ALA A 180 -22.70 -59.55 -18.28
CA ALA A 180 -22.14 -59.82 -19.62
C ALA A 180 -21.20 -58.74 -20.20
N ALA A 181 -20.04 -59.02 -20.82
CA ALA A 181 -19.45 -60.26 -21.31
C ALA A 181 -17.91 -60.11 -21.49
N ARG A 182 -17.21 -61.22 -21.21
CA ARG A 182 -16.11 -61.86 -21.96
C ARG A 182 -14.98 -61.02 -22.63
N ALA A 183 -13.78 -61.31 -22.15
CA ALA A 183 -12.37 -61.10 -22.57
C ALA A 183 -12.05 -61.40 -24.08
N PRO A 184 -10.78 -61.35 -24.60
CA PRO A 184 -9.49 -61.26 -23.87
C PRO A 184 -8.26 -60.58 -24.56
N ARG A 185 -7.10 -60.59 -23.84
CA ARG A 185 -5.69 -60.71 -24.32
C ARG A 185 -5.12 -59.51 -25.12
N THR A 186 -3.85 -59.13 -25.13
CA THR A 186 -2.48 -59.52 -24.69
C THR A 186 -1.66 -58.21 -24.89
N SER A 187 -0.50 -57.89 -24.32
CA SER A 187 0.75 -58.63 -24.14
C SER A 187 1.72 -57.64 -23.46
N ASP A 188 2.50 -58.11 -22.48
CA ASP A 188 3.86 -57.61 -22.18
C ASP A 188 4.80 -57.97 -23.37
N PRO A 189 6.06 -57.45 -23.52
CA PRO A 189 7.02 -57.14 -22.45
C PRO A 189 7.99 -55.94 -22.64
N ASP A 190 8.38 -55.32 -21.51
CA ASP A 190 9.76 -55.08 -20.99
C ASP A 190 10.88 -54.35 -21.83
N PRO A 191 12.07 -54.01 -21.27
CA PRO A 191 12.73 -52.68 -21.33
C PRO A 191 14.08 -52.82 -22.13
N PRO A 192 15.26 -52.18 -21.86
CA PRO A 192 15.67 -51.08 -20.97
C PRO A 192 16.58 -50.02 -21.65
N SER A 193 17.02 -49.01 -20.88
CA SER A 193 18.45 -48.75 -20.64
C SER A 193 18.82 -47.26 -20.48
N ARG A 194 19.51 -47.03 -19.36
CA ARG A 194 20.23 -45.87 -18.85
C ARG A 194 21.12 -45.15 -19.88
N ALA A 195 21.29 -43.83 -19.69
CA ALA A 195 22.59 -43.20 -19.38
C ALA A 195 22.45 -41.67 -19.14
N SER A 196 22.78 -41.21 -17.94
CA SER A 196 23.49 -39.93 -17.71
C SER A 196 24.99 -40.15 -18.07
N PRO A 197 25.94 -39.16 -18.12
CA PRO A 197 25.95 -37.90 -17.37
C PRO A 197 26.74 -36.68 -17.96
N VAL A 198 26.69 -35.54 -17.23
CA VAL A 198 27.81 -34.65 -16.81
C VAL A 198 28.65 -33.82 -17.83
N ALA A 199 28.46 -32.50 -17.70
CA ALA A 199 29.43 -31.41 -17.46
C ALA A 199 30.39 -30.85 -18.54
N ALA A 200 30.73 -29.57 -18.24
CA ALA A 200 31.94 -28.80 -18.59
C ALA A 200 31.98 -28.23 -20.02
N PHE A 201 32.50 -27.03 -20.32
CA PHE A 201 33.22 -25.96 -19.60
C PHE A 201 33.58 -24.89 -20.67
N THR A 202 33.90 -23.66 -20.24
CA THR A 202 34.62 -22.59 -20.98
C THR A 202 33.96 -21.93 -22.20
N ALA A 203 34.18 -20.64 -22.49
CA ALA A 203 35.03 -19.59 -21.92
C ALA A 203 34.35 -18.23 -22.18
#